data_AF-A0A2E2XKW8-F1
#
_entry.id   AF-A0A2E2XKW8-F1
#
_cell.length_a   1.000
_cell.length_b   1.000
_cell.length_c   1.000
_cell.angle_alpha   90.00
_cell.angle_beta   90.00
_cell.angle_gamma   90.00
#
_symmetry.space_group_name_H-M   'P 1'
#
loop_
_entity.id
_entity.type
_entity.pdbx_description
1 polymer ?
#
loop_
_entity_poly.entity_id
_entity_poly.type
_entity_poly.pdbx_seq_one_letter_code
_entity_poly.pdbx_strand_id
1 'polypeptide(L)'
;MLFEKGKKSKRNTLEGVVWYSTLSIICLFYIATGLVWLVDIFGDKIKLIEGMSVIAQLATAFAFLLALKQYIKNSTKERQTKLSDEAIAQVVKLNEVISDISVGADTNLENLNSCITKLANLAINFNAIFESLQEDIYKAIVRMHWQDMYFNKLSPALNNLSIEAILKKEAPDIDNIDFSIYETKEILEKSNTIEVFKDFVFIETLLESSNVKEYFSLEGKIESLDSFACYFLNNSNLNDHLFGLLSKVDIRAKAPLLAAAKPAAWALNKVGQEEP
;
A
#
# COMPACT_ATOMS: atom_id res chain seq x y z
N MET A 1 -10.34 -17.10 -4.22
CA MET A 1 -9.83 -16.82 -2.86
C MET A 1 -8.70 -15.81 -2.99
N LEU A 2 -8.90 -14.57 -2.54
CA LEU A 2 -7.93 -13.46 -2.68
C LEU A 2 -6.72 -13.61 -1.76
N PHE A 3 -6.87 -14.32 -0.64
CA PHE A 3 -5.80 -14.58 0.33
C PHE A 3 -5.48 -16.08 0.38
N GLU A 4 -4.62 -16.55 -0.52
CA GLU A 4 -3.93 -17.82 -0.29
C GLU A 4 -2.72 -17.54 0.60
N LYS A 5 -2.81 -17.96 1.87
CA LYS A 5 -1.66 -18.04 2.77
C LYS A 5 -0.56 -18.80 2.03
N GLY A 6 0.55 -18.12 1.77
CA GLY A 6 1.64 -18.66 0.94
C GLY A 6 2.12 -20.01 1.48
N LYS A 7 1.58 -21.11 0.95
CA LYS A 7 2.29 -22.38 1.01
C LYS A 7 3.57 -22.14 0.24
N LYS A 8 4.72 -22.27 0.92
CA LYS A 8 6.08 -22.37 0.38
C LYS A 8 6.24 -23.60 -0.56
N SER A 9 5.31 -23.78 -1.49
CA SER A 9 5.16 -24.95 -2.35
C SER A 9 4.97 -24.56 -3.82
N LYS A 10 5.19 -23.29 -4.20
CA LYS A 10 5.28 -22.92 -5.63
C LYS A 10 6.55 -23.43 -6.30
N ARG A 11 7.56 -23.82 -5.53
CA ARG A 11 8.79 -24.44 -6.05
C ARG A 11 8.54 -25.88 -6.55
N ASN A 12 7.68 -26.63 -5.86
CA ASN A 12 7.37 -28.02 -6.21
C ASN A 12 6.49 -28.18 -7.46
N THR A 13 5.64 -27.20 -7.80
CA THR A 13 4.79 -27.31 -9.00
C THR A 13 5.55 -27.02 -10.28
N LEU A 14 6.45 -26.02 -10.30
CA LEU A 14 7.28 -25.75 -11.47
C LEU A 14 8.33 -26.85 -11.68
N GLU A 15 8.99 -27.30 -10.60
CA GLU A 15 9.91 -28.44 -10.66
C GLU A 15 9.18 -29.72 -11.06
N GLY A 16 7.97 -29.96 -10.53
CA GLY A 16 7.14 -31.10 -10.91
C GLY A 16 6.76 -31.08 -12.40
N VAL A 17 6.33 -29.94 -12.93
CA VAL A 17 5.97 -29.82 -14.36
C VAL A 17 7.18 -29.95 -15.27
N VAL A 18 8.33 -29.37 -14.89
CA VAL A 18 9.60 -29.58 -15.64
C VAL A 18 9.99 -31.05 -15.59
N TRP A 19 9.93 -31.71 -14.43
CA TRP A 19 10.21 -33.14 -14.32
C TRP A 19 9.27 -33.99 -15.18
N TYR A 20 7.96 -33.79 -15.09
CA TYR A 20 6.97 -34.54 -15.88
C TYR A 20 7.12 -34.31 -17.39
N SER A 21 7.39 -33.08 -17.82
CA SER A 21 7.61 -32.79 -19.23
C SER A 21 8.92 -33.39 -19.75
N THR A 22 10.00 -33.34 -18.96
CA THR A 22 11.27 -33.98 -19.31
C THR A 22 11.10 -35.50 -19.40
N LEU A 23 10.37 -36.11 -18.45
CA LEU A 23 10.04 -37.54 -18.46
C LEU A 23 9.21 -37.94 -19.67
N SER A 24 8.21 -37.13 -20.06
CA SER A 24 7.42 -37.37 -21.28
C SER A 24 8.25 -37.29 -22.55
N ILE A 25 9.18 -36.34 -22.67
CA ILE A 25 10.08 -36.23 -23.83
C ILE A 25 11.02 -37.44 -23.88
N ILE A 26 11.58 -37.85 -22.75
CA ILE A 26 12.43 -39.04 -22.64
C ILE A 26 11.66 -40.31 -23.03
N CYS A 27 10.44 -40.50 -22.50
CA CYS A 27 9.59 -41.63 -22.87
C CYS A 27 9.24 -41.63 -24.36
N LEU A 28 8.88 -40.47 -24.94
CA LEU A 28 8.61 -40.35 -26.37
C LEU A 28 9.86 -40.66 -27.21
N PHE A 29 11.04 -40.23 -26.78
CA PHE A 29 12.30 -40.55 -27.44
C PHE A 29 12.61 -42.04 -27.39
N TYR A 30 12.39 -42.71 -26.25
CA TYR A 30 12.57 -44.16 -26.12
C TYR A 30 11.54 -44.97 -26.91
N ILE A 31 10.28 -44.52 -26.98
CA ILE A 31 9.25 -45.16 -27.80
C ILE A 31 9.59 -45.00 -29.29
N ALA A 32 10.04 -43.80 -29.71
CA ALA A 32 10.44 -43.55 -31.09
C ALA A 32 11.68 -44.35 -31.49
N THR A 33 12.72 -44.39 -30.65
CA THR A 33 13.92 -45.20 -30.91
C THR A 33 13.63 -46.71 -30.87
N GLY A 34 12.75 -47.17 -29.97
CA GLY A 34 12.28 -48.55 -29.93
C GLY A 34 11.48 -48.95 -31.17
N LEU A 35 10.66 -48.03 -31.71
CA LEU A 35 9.97 -48.24 -32.98
C LEU A 35 10.94 -48.30 -34.15
N VAL A 36 11.93 -47.40 -34.23
CA VAL A 36 12.98 -47.42 -35.28
C VAL A 36 13.76 -48.73 -35.23
N TRP A 37 14.15 -49.21 -34.05
CA TRP A 37 14.81 -50.51 -33.88
C TRP A 37 13.95 -51.68 -34.32
N LEU A 38 12.65 -51.65 -34.03
CA LEU A 38 11.71 -52.67 -34.51
C LEU A 38 11.61 -52.65 -36.04
N VAL A 39 11.62 -51.49 -36.69
CA VAL A 39 11.52 -51.45 -38.15
C VAL A 39 12.83 -51.87 -38.85
N ASP A 40 13.99 -51.58 -38.27
CA ASP A 40 15.29 -52.11 -38.74
C ASP A 40 15.34 -53.64 -38.69
N ILE A 41 14.65 -54.25 -37.71
CA ILE A 41 14.52 -55.71 -37.58
C ILE A 41 13.48 -56.29 -38.57
N PHE A 42 12.43 -55.55 -38.91
CA PHE A 42 11.28 -56.05 -39.68
C PHE A 42 11.20 -55.62 -41.16
N GLY A 43 12.19 -54.88 -41.67
CA GLY A 43 12.46 -54.85 -43.11
C GLY A 43 11.81 -53.71 -43.90
N ASP A 44 12.66 -52.75 -44.25
CA ASP A 44 12.92 -52.33 -45.64
C ASP A 44 11.93 -51.43 -46.40
N LYS A 45 10.92 -50.82 -45.76
CA LYS A 45 10.17 -49.70 -46.37
C LYS A 45 9.70 -48.62 -45.39
N ILE A 46 10.62 -48.01 -44.65
CA ILE A 46 10.29 -46.77 -43.94
C ILE A 46 10.31 -45.60 -44.91
N LYS A 47 9.12 -45.20 -45.37
CA LYS A 47 8.90 -44.01 -46.19
C LYS A 47 9.18 -42.76 -45.34
N LEU A 48 9.73 -41.71 -45.96
CA LEU A 48 9.84 -40.32 -45.47
C LEU A 48 8.72 -39.83 -44.52
N ILE A 49 7.51 -40.39 -44.68
CA ILE A 49 6.32 -40.22 -43.84
C ILE A 49 6.59 -40.50 -42.34
N GLU A 50 7.46 -41.44 -41.98
CA GLU A 50 7.73 -41.78 -40.58
C GLU A 50 8.67 -40.77 -39.90
N GLY A 51 9.68 -40.27 -40.61
CA GLY A 51 10.51 -39.15 -40.15
C GLY A 51 9.69 -37.87 -39.94
N MET A 52 8.71 -37.62 -40.83
CA MET A 52 7.74 -36.53 -40.65
C MET A 52 6.83 -36.74 -39.43
N SER A 53 6.47 -37.98 -39.09
CA SER A 53 5.66 -38.29 -37.91
C SER A 53 6.40 -37.98 -36.60
N VAL A 54 7.69 -38.32 -36.52
CA VAL A 54 8.54 -37.99 -35.35
C VAL A 54 8.70 -36.49 -35.18
N ILE A 55 8.95 -35.76 -36.27
CA ILE A 55 9.05 -34.29 -36.26
C ILE A 55 7.71 -33.66 -35.83
N ALA A 56 6.58 -34.20 -36.31
CA ALA A 56 5.26 -33.73 -35.91
C ALA A 56 4.99 -33.97 -34.41
N GLN A 57 5.40 -35.11 -33.86
CA GLN A 57 5.24 -35.42 -32.43
C GLN A 57 6.13 -34.52 -31.55
N LEU A 58 7.38 -34.25 -31.97
CA LEU A 58 8.26 -33.30 -31.30
C LEU A 58 7.70 -31.87 -31.34
N ALA A 59 7.23 -31.42 -32.51
CA ALA A 59 6.57 -30.12 -32.66
C ALA A 59 5.32 -30.02 -31.76
N THR A 60 4.54 -31.09 -31.65
CA THR A 60 3.38 -31.17 -30.76
C THR A 60 3.79 -31.05 -29.28
N ALA A 61 4.85 -31.75 -28.85
CA ALA A 61 5.37 -31.65 -27.49
C ALA A 61 5.86 -30.22 -27.17
N PHE A 62 6.57 -29.57 -28.10
CA PHE A 62 6.97 -28.17 -27.96
C PHE A 62 5.77 -27.22 -27.93
N ALA A 63 4.74 -27.45 -28.75
CA ALA A 63 3.52 -26.66 -28.72
C ALA A 63 2.80 -26.76 -27.37
N PHE A 64 2.73 -27.96 -26.77
CA PHE A 64 2.19 -28.16 -25.42
C PHE A 64 3.02 -27.44 -24.34
N LEU A 65 4.35 -27.51 -24.42
CA LEU A 65 5.23 -26.78 -23.50
C LEU A 65 5.03 -25.26 -23.58
N LEU A 66 4.94 -24.73 -24.80
CA LEU A 66 4.69 -23.31 -25.02
C LEU A 66 3.30 -22.90 -24.55
N ALA A 67 2.27 -23.71 -24.81
CA ALA A 67 0.92 -23.48 -24.33
C ALA A 67 0.85 -23.46 -22.79
N LEU A 68 1.55 -24.36 -22.12
CA LEU A 68 1.62 -24.40 -20.67
C LEU A 68 2.37 -23.19 -20.08
N LYS A 69 3.52 -22.82 -20.68
CA LYS A 69 4.24 -21.59 -20.31
C LYS A 69 3.36 -20.36 -20.48
N GLN A 70 2.60 -20.29 -21.56
CA GLN A 70 1.66 -19.20 -21.82
C GLN A 70 0.50 -19.20 -20.82
N TYR A 71 -0.04 -20.36 -20.45
CA TYR A 71 -1.10 -20.49 -19.45
C TYR A 71 -0.64 -19.98 -18.07
N ILE A 72 0.54 -20.38 -17.60
CA ILE A 72 1.09 -19.91 -16.32
C ILE A 72 1.30 -18.39 -16.35
N LYS A 73 1.83 -17.87 -17.45
CA LYS A 73 2.03 -16.43 -17.65
C LYS A 73 0.69 -15.67 -17.64
N ASN A 74 -0.32 -16.16 -18.35
CA ASN A 74 -1.66 -15.57 -18.39
C ASN A 74 -2.35 -15.62 -17.03
N SER A 75 -2.29 -16.75 -16.33
CA SER A 75 -2.88 -16.90 -14.99
C SER A 75 -2.24 -15.94 -13.99
N THR A 76 -0.91 -15.79 -14.04
CA THR A 76 -0.20 -14.82 -13.18
C THR A 76 -0.62 -13.39 -13.52
N LYS A 77 -0.68 -13.05 -14.82
CA LYS A 77 -1.13 -11.73 -15.27
C LYS A 77 -2.57 -11.44 -14.83
N GLU A 78 -3.49 -12.38 -14.99
CA GLU A 78 -4.89 -12.23 -14.57
C GLU A 78 -5.01 -12.00 -13.05
N ARG A 79 -4.21 -12.74 -12.26
CA ARG A 79 -4.13 -12.52 -10.81
C ARG A 79 -3.61 -11.12 -10.47
N GLN A 80 -2.53 -10.66 -11.12
CA GLN A 80 -1.99 -9.32 -10.89
C GLN A 80 -2.98 -8.22 -11.29
N THR A 81 -3.67 -8.37 -12.43
CA THR A 81 -4.74 -7.44 -12.82
C THR A 81 -5.82 -7.35 -11.75
N LYS A 82 -6.36 -8.50 -11.28
CA LYS A 82 -7.41 -8.52 -10.25
C LYS A 82 -6.96 -7.90 -8.92
N LEU A 83 -5.71 -8.14 -8.51
CA LEU A 83 -5.16 -7.53 -7.30
C LEU A 83 -4.99 -6.02 -7.47
N SER A 84 -4.53 -5.58 -8.64
CA SER A 84 -4.39 -4.16 -8.97
C SER A 84 -5.74 -3.45 -8.96
N ASP A 85 -6.75 -4.04 -9.60
CA ASP A 85 -8.10 -3.47 -9.67
C ASP A 85 -8.70 -3.33 -8.27
N GLU A 86 -8.55 -4.35 -7.41
CA GLU A 86 -9.00 -4.27 -6.02
C GLU A 86 -8.22 -3.22 -5.23
N ALA A 87 -6.89 -3.14 -5.39
CA ALA A 87 -6.08 -2.11 -4.71
C ALA A 87 -6.50 -0.69 -5.12
N ILE A 88 -6.76 -0.46 -6.40
CA ILE A 88 -7.30 0.83 -6.90
C ILE A 88 -8.69 1.09 -6.30
N ALA A 89 -9.56 0.09 -6.22
CA ALA A 89 -10.87 0.22 -5.59
C ALA A 89 -10.77 0.57 -4.10
N GLN A 90 -9.76 0.05 -3.37
CA GLN A 90 -9.49 0.44 -2.00
C GLN A 90 -9.03 1.90 -1.90
N VAL A 91 -8.19 2.37 -2.83
CA VAL A 91 -7.80 3.80 -2.90
C VAL A 91 -9.00 4.70 -3.18
N VAL A 92 -9.95 4.27 -4.01
CA VAL A 92 -11.20 5.02 -4.23
C VAL A 92 -12.00 5.14 -2.94
N LYS A 93 -12.16 4.05 -2.17
CA LYS A 93 -12.82 4.10 -0.86
C LYS A 93 -12.09 4.99 0.14
N LEU A 94 -10.75 4.98 0.13
CA LEU A 94 -9.95 5.91 0.94
C LEU A 94 -10.26 7.36 0.57
N ASN A 95 -10.33 7.69 -0.72
CA ASN A 95 -10.68 9.03 -1.19
C ASN A 95 -12.09 9.47 -0.74
N GLU A 96 -13.07 8.56 -0.76
CA GLU A 96 -14.42 8.85 -0.26
C GLU A 96 -14.38 9.22 1.22
N VAL A 97 -13.73 8.40 2.06
CA VAL A 97 -13.60 8.67 3.50
C VAL A 97 -12.81 9.96 3.78
N ILE A 98 -11.77 10.26 2.99
CA ILE A 98 -11.04 11.54 3.10
C ILE A 98 -11.94 12.73 2.79
N SER A 99 -12.83 12.59 1.81
CA SER A 99 -13.77 13.66 1.42
C SER A 99 -14.82 13.91 2.49
N ASP A 100 -15.11 12.92 3.34
CA ASP A 100 -16.02 13.03 4.48
C ASP A 100 -15.37 13.69 5.72
N ILE A 101 -14.06 13.97 5.69
CA ILE A 101 -13.39 14.69 6.78
C ILE A 101 -13.89 16.12 6.81
N SER A 102 -14.50 16.51 7.93
CA SER A 102 -14.92 17.87 8.20
C SER A 102 -13.70 18.73 8.51
N VAL A 103 -13.42 19.73 7.68
CA VAL A 103 -12.25 20.62 7.77
C VAL A 103 -12.66 22.07 8.03
N GLY A 104 -11.70 22.93 8.40
CA GLY A 104 -11.96 24.34 8.67
C GLY A 104 -12.86 24.56 9.89
N ALA A 105 -13.87 25.43 9.77
CA ALA A 105 -14.78 25.75 10.87
C ALA A 105 -15.64 24.55 11.33
N ASP A 106 -15.87 23.59 10.45
CA ASP A 106 -16.69 22.41 10.74
C ASP A 106 -15.90 21.26 11.36
N THR A 107 -14.58 21.41 11.51
CA THR A 107 -13.70 20.43 12.16
C THR A 107 -14.29 20.01 13.50
N ASN A 108 -14.40 18.71 13.71
CA ASN A 108 -14.94 18.12 14.93
C ASN A 108 -14.25 16.78 15.21
N LEU A 109 -14.09 16.47 16.49
CA LEU A 109 -13.30 15.32 16.92
C LEU A 109 -14.01 13.98 16.63
N GLU A 110 -15.34 13.93 16.72
CA GLU A 110 -16.13 12.74 16.45
C GLU A 110 -16.01 12.28 14.98
N ASN A 111 -16.21 13.19 14.01
CA ASN A 111 -16.01 12.93 12.59
C ASN A 111 -14.56 12.57 12.30
N LEU A 112 -13.60 13.29 12.89
CA LEU A 112 -12.18 12.99 12.71
C LEU A 112 -11.87 11.57 13.19
N ASN A 113 -12.35 11.16 14.37
CA ASN A 113 -12.17 9.81 14.89
C ASN A 113 -12.80 8.74 14.00
N SER A 114 -14.02 8.98 13.53
CA SER A 114 -14.72 8.09 12.60
C SER A 114 -13.93 7.90 11.30
N CYS A 115 -13.46 9.00 10.70
CA CYS A 115 -12.69 8.97 9.45
C CYS A 115 -11.31 8.34 9.65
N ILE A 116 -10.54 8.75 10.65
CA ILE A 116 -9.20 8.20 10.95
C ILE A 116 -9.27 6.69 11.18
N THR A 117 -10.27 6.21 11.92
CA THR A 117 -10.48 4.78 12.18
C THR A 117 -10.80 4.02 10.89
N LYS A 118 -11.70 4.55 10.04
CA LYS A 118 -12.02 3.96 8.74
C LYS A 118 -10.80 3.94 7.81
N LEU A 119 -10.03 5.01 7.76
CA LEU A 119 -8.81 5.10 6.95
C LEU A 119 -7.76 4.09 7.41
N ALA A 120 -7.53 3.95 8.71
CA ALA A 120 -6.61 2.95 9.24
C ALA A 120 -7.02 1.52 8.84
N ASN A 121 -8.31 1.19 8.96
CA ASN A 121 -8.83 -0.13 8.56
C ASN A 121 -8.69 -0.41 7.05
N LEU A 122 -8.99 0.59 6.21
CA LEU A 122 -8.83 0.48 4.76
C LEU A 122 -7.35 0.36 4.36
N ALA A 123 -6.45 1.08 5.05
CA ALA A 123 -5.02 1.02 4.80
C ALA A 123 -4.42 -0.35 5.10
N ILE A 124 -4.85 -1.02 6.17
CA ILE A 124 -4.45 -2.40 6.47
C ILE A 124 -4.80 -3.33 5.29
N ASN A 125 -6.04 -3.24 4.79
CA ASN A 125 -6.49 -4.06 3.67
C ASN A 125 -5.73 -3.74 2.39
N PHE A 126 -5.54 -2.46 2.08
CA PHE A 126 -4.75 -2.02 0.93
C PHE A 126 -3.32 -2.56 1.01
N ASN A 127 -2.64 -2.40 2.15
CA ASN A 127 -1.24 -2.80 2.30
C ASN A 127 -1.06 -4.32 2.10
N ALA A 128 -2.00 -5.13 2.61
CA ALA A 128 -1.97 -6.58 2.40
C ALA A 128 -2.09 -6.98 0.91
N ILE A 129 -2.89 -6.23 0.13
CA ILE A 129 -3.04 -6.45 -1.32
C ILE A 129 -1.79 -5.93 -2.05
N PHE A 130 -1.31 -4.75 -1.68
CA PHE A 130 -0.15 -4.13 -2.29
C PHE A 130 1.13 -4.96 -2.14
N GLU A 131 1.36 -5.53 -0.96
CA GLU A 131 2.48 -6.47 -0.71
C GLU A 131 2.37 -7.76 -1.53
N SER A 132 1.15 -8.13 -1.96
CA SER A 132 0.91 -9.32 -2.79
C SER A 132 1.16 -9.07 -4.28
N LEU A 133 1.28 -7.80 -4.70
CA LEU A 133 1.61 -7.43 -6.08
C LEU A 133 3.09 -7.68 -6.38
N GLN A 134 3.36 -8.13 -7.60
CA GLN A 134 4.74 -8.25 -8.09
C GLN A 134 5.28 -6.89 -8.51
N GLU A 135 6.61 -6.73 -8.48
CA GLU A 135 7.26 -5.52 -8.97
C GLU A 135 7.15 -5.46 -10.50
N ASP A 136 6.06 -4.86 -10.97
CA ASP A 136 5.72 -4.70 -12.38
C ASP A 136 4.84 -3.45 -12.60
N ILE A 137 4.30 -3.32 -13.82
CA ILE A 137 3.46 -2.19 -14.21
C ILE A 137 2.22 -2.05 -13.32
N TYR A 138 1.63 -3.16 -12.84
CA TYR A 138 0.43 -3.10 -12.00
C TYR A 138 0.74 -2.46 -10.66
N LYS A 139 1.83 -2.86 -10.01
CA LYS A 139 2.25 -2.24 -8.74
C LYS A 139 2.63 -0.77 -8.92
N ALA A 140 3.26 -0.41 -10.05
CA ALA A 140 3.55 0.98 -10.38
C ALA A 140 2.27 1.83 -10.55
N ILE A 141 1.24 1.30 -11.23
CA ILE A 141 -0.06 1.97 -11.36
C ILE A 141 -0.70 2.19 -9.99
N VAL A 142 -0.69 1.16 -9.13
CA VAL A 142 -1.25 1.27 -7.78
C VAL A 142 -0.51 2.32 -6.94
N ARG A 143 0.83 2.41 -7.04
CA ARG A 143 1.61 3.49 -6.41
C ARG A 143 1.16 4.87 -6.89
N MET A 144 0.95 5.06 -8.19
CA MET A 144 0.48 6.35 -8.73
C MET A 144 -0.87 6.76 -8.13
N HIS A 145 -1.81 5.82 -8.02
CA HIS A 145 -3.10 6.08 -7.38
C HIS A 145 -2.96 6.42 -5.89
N TRP A 146 -2.09 5.71 -5.17
CA TRP A 146 -1.82 6.02 -3.77
C TRP A 146 -1.20 7.41 -3.60
N GLN A 147 -0.20 7.74 -4.43
CA GLN A 147 0.48 9.04 -4.40
C GLN A 147 -0.49 10.18 -4.72
N ASP A 148 -1.36 10.00 -5.72
CA ASP A 148 -2.41 10.98 -6.06
C ASP A 148 -3.36 11.21 -4.88
N MET A 149 -3.89 10.13 -4.29
CA MET A 149 -4.72 10.22 -3.07
C MET A 149 -3.98 10.92 -1.94
N TYR A 150 -2.72 10.55 -1.69
CA TYR A 150 -1.95 11.07 -0.57
C TYR A 150 -1.67 12.58 -0.71
N PHE A 151 -1.11 13.01 -1.83
CA PHE A 151 -0.68 14.40 -2.01
C PHE A 151 -1.81 15.35 -2.40
N ASN A 152 -2.80 14.87 -3.17
CA ASN A 152 -3.85 15.75 -3.69
C ASN A 152 -5.14 15.72 -2.87
N LYS A 153 -5.34 14.74 -1.98
CA LYS A 153 -6.54 14.61 -1.15
C LYS A 153 -6.23 14.58 0.34
N LEU A 154 -5.43 13.61 0.79
CA LEU A 154 -5.20 13.39 2.21
C LEU A 154 -4.41 14.53 2.86
N SER A 155 -3.23 14.87 2.34
CA SER A 155 -2.39 15.92 2.91
C SER A 155 -3.10 17.28 2.97
N PRO A 156 -3.83 17.73 1.92
CA PRO A 156 -4.66 18.93 2.02
C PRO A 156 -5.74 18.85 3.09
N ALA A 157 -6.45 17.71 3.21
CA ALA A 157 -7.49 17.55 4.22
C ALA A 157 -6.92 17.65 5.65
N LEU A 158 -5.78 16.99 5.91
CA LEU A 158 -5.11 17.02 7.22
C LEU A 158 -4.55 18.40 7.57
N ASN A 159 -4.03 19.14 6.59
CA ASN A 159 -3.54 20.50 6.80
C ASN A 159 -4.66 21.51 7.06
N ASN A 160 -5.88 21.26 6.55
CA ASN A 160 -7.03 22.15 6.75
C ASN A 160 -7.82 21.87 8.04
N LEU A 161 -7.38 20.93 8.89
CA LEU A 161 -7.99 20.69 10.19
C LEU A 161 -7.73 21.87 11.13
N SER A 162 -8.78 22.40 11.75
CA SER A 162 -8.69 23.57 12.63
C SER A 162 -8.73 23.16 14.11
N ILE A 163 -7.64 23.43 14.84
CA ILE A 163 -7.63 23.31 16.31
C ILE A 163 -8.60 24.31 16.96
N GLU A 164 -8.74 25.50 16.36
CA GLU A 164 -9.62 26.56 16.89
C GLU A 164 -11.08 26.08 16.93
N ALA A 165 -11.52 25.39 15.87
CA ALA A 165 -12.86 24.81 15.80
C ALA A 165 -13.08 23.68 16.82
N ILE A 166 -12.05 22.87 17.08
CA ILE A 166 -12.10 21.80 18.09
C ILE A 166 -12.23 22.41 19.49
N LEU A 167 -11.37 23.38 19.84
CA LEU A 167 -11.40 24.01 21.16
C LEU A 167 -12.75 24.68 21.45
N LYS A 168 -13.32 25.39 20.48
CA LYS A 168 -14.62 26.04 20.63
C LYS A 168 -15.79 25.08 20.85
N LYS A 169 -15.69 23.83 20.38
CA LYS A 169 -16.74 22.80 20.53
C LYS A 169 -16.56 21.95 21.79
N GLU A 170 -15.32 21.53 22.04
CA GLU A 170 -14.99 20.54 23.08
C GLU A 170 -14.66 21.16 24.44
N ALA A 171 -14.31 22.45 24.48
CA ALA A 171 -13.93 23.16 25.70
C ALA A 171 -14.58 24.55 25.75
N PRO A 172 -15.92 24.63 25.83
CA PRO A 172 -16.63 25.91 25.87
C PRO A 172 -16.35 26.73 27.15
N ASP A 173 -15.86 26.06 28.21
CA ASP A 173 -15.59 26.64 29.52
C ASP A 173 -14.25 27.40 29.60
N ILE A 174 -13.44 27.38 28.54
CA ILE A 174 -12.21 28.17 28.51
C ILE A 174 -12.59 29.63 28.29
N ASP A 175 -12.40 30.45 29.33
CA ASP A 175 -12.57 31.88 29.26
C ASP A 175 -11.60 32.48 28.24
N ASN A 176 -12.11 33.29 27.31
CA ASN A 176 -11.31 34.09 26.40
C ASN A 176 -10.38 33.29 25.44
N ILE A 177 -10.86 32.15 24.90
CA ILE A 177 -10.15 31.38 23.86
C ILE A 177 -9.67 32.27 22.71
N ASP A 178 -10.51 33.21 22.25
CA ASP A 178 -10.18 34.10 21.14
C ASP A 178 -8.96 34.98 21.45
N PHE A 179 -8.75 35.38 22.71
CA PHE A 179 -7.54 36.08 23.13
C PHE A 179 -6.31 35.18 23.10
N SER A 180 -6.42 33.94 23.57
CA SER A 180 -5.31 32.96 23.52
C SER A 180 -4.89 32.65 22.07
N ILE A 181 -5.87 32.56 21.16
CA ILE A 181 -5.63 32.42 19.72
C ILE A 181 -4.89 33.64 19.16
N TYR A 182 -5.35 34.85 19.51
CA TYR A 182 -4.74 36.10 19.06
C TYR A 182 -3.29 36.23 19.54
N GLU A 183 -3.05 36.01 20.84
CA GLU A 183 -1.72 36.08 21.45
C GLU A 183 -0.77 35.06 20.80
N THR A 184 -1.24 33.84 20.57
CA THR A 184 -0.43 32.81 19.89
C THR A 184 -0.05 33.21 18.46
N LYS A 185 -0.97 33.84 17.71
CA LYS A 185 -0.68 34.37 16.37
C LYS A 185 0.37 35.47 16.42
N GLU A 186 0.27 36.39 17.38
CA GLU A 186 1.24 37.47 17.54
C GLU A 186 2.63 36.95 17.92
N ILE A 187 2.72 35.94 18.78
CA ILE A 187 3.98 35.26 19.12
C ILE A 187 4.59 34.62 17.88
N LEU A 188 3.77 33.92 17.08
CA LEU A 188 4.23 33.23 15.88
C LEU A 188 4.73 34.21 14.80
N GLU A 189 4.05 35.34 14.60
CA GLU A 189 4.48 36.40 13.67
C GLU A 189 5.84 36.99 14.02
N LYS A 190 6.15 37.08 15.32
CA LYS A 190 7.45 37.55 15.83
C LYS A 190 8.53 36.45 15.83
N SER A 191 8.13 35.19 15.66
CA SER A 191 9.05 34.05 15.67
C SER A 191 9.65 33.82 14.27
N ASN A 192 10.93 33.41 14.21
CA ASN A 192 11.58 32.97 12.96
C ASN A 192 11.23 31.51 12.61
N THR A 193 9.96 31.14 12.71
CA THR A 193 9.50 29.77 12.44
C THR A 193 9.50 29.48 10.94
N ILE A 194 10.06 28.33 10.56
CA ILE A 194 10.05 27.84 9.18
C ILE A 194 8.60 27.70 8.70
N GLU A 195 8.29 28.25 7.53
CA GLU A 195 6.92 28.35 7.01
C GLU A 195 6.16 27.03 7.01
N VAL A 196 6.83 25.94 6.62
CA VAL A 196 6.25 24.60 6.54
C VAL A 196 5.80 24.04 7.90
N PHE A 197 6.34 24.56 9.01
CA PHE A 197 6.01 24.11 10.37
C PHE A 197 5.17 25.13 11.16
N LYS A 198 4.79 26.26 10.55
CA LYS A 198 4.03 27.33 11.24
C LYS A 198 2.74 26.80 11.87
N ASP A 199 1.98 26.00 11.15
CA ASP A 199 0.72 25.45 11.65
C ASP A 199 0.93 24.52 12.84
N PHE A 200 1.99 23.70 12.81
CA PHE A 200 2.32 22.82 13.92
C PHE A 200 2.73 23.61 15.16
N VAL A 201 3.64 24.57 15.00
CA VAL A 201 4.12 25.42 16.11
C VAL A 201 2.96 26.26 16.69
N PHE A 202 2.05 26.74 15.84
CA PHE A 202 0.84 27.42 16.28
C PHE A 202 -0.02 26.52 17.17
N ILE A 203 -0.33 25.29 16.72
CA ILE A 203 -1.17 24.35 17.48
C ILE A 203 -0.50 23.96 18.80
N GLU A 204 0.80 23.66 18.77
CA GLU A 204 1.57 23.29 19.95
C GLU A 204 1.60 24.43 20.97
N THR A 205 1.93 25.65 20.55
CA THR A 205 1.98 26.83 21.43
C THR A 205 0.60 27.14 22.02
N LEU A 206 -0.48 27.01 21.23
CA LEU A 206 -1.83 27.25 21.71
C LEU A 206 -2.24 26.22 22.77
N LEU A 207 -1.94 24.93 22.55
CA LEU A 207 -2.23 23.85 23.49
C LEU A 207 -1.37 23.93 24.76
N GLU A 208 -0.18 24.51 24.68
CA GLU A 208 0.72 24.73 25.83
C GLU A 208 0.39 25.98 26.64
N SER A 209 -0.40 26.90 26.09
CA SER A 209 -0.87 28.09 26.82
C SER A 209 -1.57 27.68 28.12
N SER A 210 -1.26 28.37 29.23
CA SER A 210 -1.80 28.02 30.55
C SER A 210 -3.33 27.95 30.57
N ASN A 211 -3.97 28.83 29.81
CA ASN A 211 -5.43 28.92 29.70
C ASN A 211 -6.05 27.71 28.99
N VAL A 212 -5.36 27.10 28.01
CA VAL A 212 -5.89 25.93 27.27
C VAL A 212 -5.46 24.63 27.94
N LYS A 213 -4.20 24.55 28.36
CA LYS A 213 -3.57 23.33 28.92
C LYS A 213 -4.29 22.80 30.16
N GLU A 214 -4.85 23.68 30.97
CA GLU A 214 -5.59 23.31 32.19
C GLU A 214 -6.93 22.62 31.89
N TYR A 215 -7.55 22.93 30.74
CA TYR A 215 -8.91 22.51 30.41
C TYR A 215 -8.98 21.49 29.27
N PHE A 216 -7.98 21.46 28.40
CA PHE A 216 -7.99 20.63 27.21
C PHE A 216 -6.63 20.00 26.93
N SER A 217 -6.63 18.67 26.75
CA SER A 217 -5.54 17.92 26.13
C SER A 217 -6.02 17.21 24.88
N LEU A 218 -5.23 17.25 23.82
CA LEU A 218 -5.48 16.52 22.57
C LEU A 218 -4.93 15.08 22.62
N GLU A 219 -4.01 14.81 23.55
CA GLU A 219 -3.36 13.52 23.69
C GLU A 219 -4.38 12.43 24.05
N GLY A 220 -4.34 11.31 23.32
CA GLY A 220 -5.26 10.18 23.54
C GLY A 220 -6.71 10.41 23.09
N LYS A 221 -7.05 11.60 22.56
CA LYS A 221 -8.41 11.88 22.05
C LYS A 221 -8.70 11.30 20.67
N ILE A 222 -7.67 10.83 19.97
CA ILE A 222 -7.78 10.22 18.64
C ILE A 222 -7.55 8.71 18.71
N GLU A 223 -8.63 7.92 18.68
CA GLU A 223 -8.64 6.49 19.06
C GLU A 223 -7.75 5.59 18.19
N SER A 224 -7.61 5.90 16.89
CA SER A 224 -6.84 5.10 15.91
C SER A 224 -5.62 5.84 15.35
N LEU A 225 -5.11 6.84 16.08
CA LEU A 225 -4.02 7.71 15.61
C LEU A 225 -2.75 6.92 15.26
N ASP A 226 -2.35 5.98 16.12
CA ASP A 226 -1.11 5.22 15.92
C ASP A 226 -1.17 4.36 14.65
N SER A 227 -2.26 3.61 14.46
CA SER A 227 -2.46 2.80 13.25
C SER A 227 -2.48 3.66 12.00
N PHE A 228 -3.17 4.81 12.06
CA PHE A 228 -3.21 5.76 10.96
C PHE A 228 -1.81 6.32 10.64
N ALA A 229 -1.07 6.75 11.66
CA ALA A 229 0.28 7.28 11.51
C ALA A 229 1.24 6.24 10.93
N CYS A 230 1.11 4.98 11.35
CA CYS A 230 1.89 3.86 10.84
C CYS A 230 1.72 3.69 9.32
N TYR A 231 0.51 3.81 8.78
CA TYR A 231 0.27 3.58 7.35
C TYR A 231 0.43 4.83 6.47
N PHE A 232 0.10 6.01 6.98
CA PHE A 232 0.04 7.23 6.18
C PHE A 232 1.15 8.24 6.49
N LEU A 233 1.86 8.13 7.61
CA LEU A 233 2.82 9.16 8.06
C LEU A 233 4.22 8.59 8.38
N ASN A 234 4.36 7.27 8.45
CA ASN A 234 5.63 6.60 8.68
C ASN A 234 6.46 6.47 7.40
N ASN A 235 7.63 7.12 7.38
CA ASN A 235 8.54 7.09 6.22
C ASN A 235 8.97 5.67 5.79
N SER A 236 9.11 4.74 6.74
CA SER A 236 9.54 3.37 6.42
C SER A 236 8.46 2.61 5.66
N ASN A 237 7.20 2.75 6.08
CA ASN A 237 6.08 2.08 5.43
C ASN A 237 5.70 2.77 4.11
N LEU A 238 5.83 4.09 4.06
CA LEU A 238 5.57 4.87 2.85
C LEU A 238 6.64 4.74 1.77
N ASN A 239 7.83 4.21 2.08
CA ASN A 239 8.94 4.15 1.13
C ASN A 239 8.59 3.40 -0.17
N ASP A 240 7.85 2.29 -0.07
CA ASP A 240 7.41 1.54 -1.25
C ASP A 240 6.22 2.22 -1.95
N HIS A 241 5.30 2.80 -1.19
CA HIS A 241 4.13 3.51 -1.72
C HIS A 241 4.51 4.80 -2.46
N LEU A 242 5.51 5.52 -1.96
CA LEU A 242 6.03 6.77 -2.50
C LEU A 242 7.27 6.57 -3.38
N PHE A 243 7.55 5.33 -3.78
CA PHE A 243 8.72 5.02 -4.59
C PHE A 243 8.73 5.87 -5.88
N GLY A 244 9.90 6.44 -6.18
CA GLY A 244 10.10 7.38 -7.29
C GLY A 244 9.91 8.85 -6.93
N LEU A 245 9.34 9.15 -5.75
CA LEU A 245 9.30 10.50 -5.20
C LEU A 245 10.43 10.67 -4.17
N LEU A 246 11.17 11.77 -4.26
CA LEU A 246 12.21 12.12 -3.27
C LEU A 246 11.62 12.72 -1.98
N SER A 247 10.31 12.56 -1.77
CA SER A 247 9.58 13.16 -0.66
C SER A 247 9.69 12.29 0.59
N LYS A 248 10.34 12.80 1.63
CA LYS A 248 10.14 12.30 3.00
C LYS A 248 8.93 12.99 3.61
N VAL A 249 8.07 12.21 4.25
CA VAL A 249 6.92 12.71 4.98
C VAL A 249 7.35 13.08 6.39
N ASP A 250 7.12 14.34 6.75
CA ASP A 250 7.20 14.80 8.14
C ASP A 250 5.77 15.07 8.61
N ILE A 251 5.35 14.41 9.69
CA ILE A 251 4.00 14.56 10.25
C ILE A 251 3.71 16.01 10.64
N ARG A 252 4.72 16.76 11.12
CA ARG A 252 4.55 18.17 11.53
C ARG A 252 4.22 19.07 10.34
N ALA A 253 4.64 18.68 9.14
CA ALA A 253 4.41 19.43 7.91
C ALA A 253 3.15 18.98 7.15
N LYS A 254 2.72 17.72 7.33
CA LYS A 254 1.67 17.09 6.52
C LYS A 254 0.38 16.83 7.29
N ALA A 255 0.45 16.79 8.61
CA ALA A 255 -0.68 16.64 9.51
C ALA A 255 -0.41 17.32 10.87
N PRO A 256 -0.30 18.67 10.91
CA PRO A 256 0.07 19.43 12.11
C PRO A 256 -0.77 19.10 13.36
N LEU A 257 -2.09 19.01 13.20
CA LEU A 257 -3.01 18.67 14.30
C LEU A 257 -2.73 17.26 14.85
N LEU A 258 -2.51 16.29 13.96
CA LEU A 258 -2.22 14.91 14.35
C LEU A 258 -0.84 14.78 15.01
N ALA A 259 0.14 15.59 14.59
CA ALA A 259 1.44 15.67 15.27
C ALA A 259 1.27 16.17 16.71
N ALA A 260 0.47 17.22 16.92
CA ALA A 260 0.21 17.77 18.24
C ALA A 260 -0.58 16.81 19.15
N ALA A 261 -1.34 15.87 18.58
CA ALA A 261 -2.01 14.79 19.32
C ALA A 261 -1.04 13.70 19.82
N LYS A 262 0.25 13.79 19.48
CA LYS A 262 1.35 12.92 19.93
C LYS A 262 1.08 11.43 19.67
N PRO A 263 1.16 10.96 18.41
CA PRO A 263 1.15 9.54 18.12
C PRO A 263 2.31 8.86 18.85
N ALA A 264 2.15 7.60 19.20
CA ALA A 264 3.21 6.84 19.83
C ALA A 264 4.45 6.76 18.90
N ALA A 265 5.65 6.84 19.48
CA ALA A 265 6.90 6.87 18.71
C ALA A 265 7.07 5.66 17.77
N TRP A 266 6.59 4.48 18.17
CA TRP A 266 6.63 3.27 17.35
C TRP A 266 5.80 3.38 16.06
N ALA A 267 4.78 4.25 16.03
CA ALA A 267 3.94 4.47 14.86
C ALA A 267 4.65 5.33 13.80
N LEU A 268 5.54 6.23 14.22
CA LEU A 268 6.28 7.14 13.33
C LEU A 268 7.64 6.59 12.91
N ASN A 269 8.25 5.79 13.77
CA ASN A 269 9.56 5.20 13.56
C ASN A 269 9.46 3.75 13.06
N LYS A 270 10.54 3.24 12.50
CA LYS A 270 10.62 1.81 12.15
C LYS A 270 10.69 1.01 13.44
N VAL A 271 9.84 -0.02 13.61
CA VAL A 271 9.92 -0.94 14.76
C VAL A 271 11.36 -1.46 14.91
N GLY A 272 12.06 -1.03 15.96
CA GLY A 272 13.46 -1.41 16.23
C GLY A 272 14.52 -0.32 16.06
N GLN A 273 14.16 0.96 15.84
CA GLN A 273 15.07 2.08 16.05
C GLN A 273 14.66 2.84 17.33
N GLU A 274 15.46 2.68 18.39
CA GLU A 274 15.49 3.64 19.48
C GLU A 274 15.98 4.99 18.92
N GLU A 275 15.30 6.08 19.29
CA GLU A 275 15.78 7.43 19.00
C GLU A 275 17.15 7.68 19.66
N PRO A 276 18.04 8.46 19.03
CA PRO A 276 19.26 8.93 19.68
C PRO A 276 18.98 9.89 20.84
#